data_AF-A0A0T6W6R2-F1
#
_entry.id   AF-A0A0T6W6R2-F1
#
_cell.length_a   1.000
_cell.length_b   1.000
_cell.length_c   1.000
_cell.angle_alpha   90.00
_cell.angle_beta   90.00
_cell.angle_gamma   90.00
#
_symmetry.space_group_name_H-M   'P 1'
#
loop_
_entity.id
_entity.type
_entity.pdbx_description
1 polymer ?
#
loop_
_entity_poly.entity_id
_entity_poly.type
_entity_poly.pdbx_seq_one_letter_code
_entity_poly.pdbx_strand_id
1 'polypeptide(L)'
;MLSEDQFMETYIPVRLECEGEYMLSTWDDAVEAAEARGMNKHHVWAIVCGDDDDTLYAAPGFHHVNVLGFIMTEKPWETGLEDAVWMEDDFEREEEFDLDRCCNEMMEGNPNA
;
A
#
# COMPACT_ATOMS: atom_id res chain seq x y z
N MET A 1 -1.61 -14.52 -9.45
CA MET A 1 -0.66 -13.52 -8.94
C MET A 1 -0.40 -12.40 -9.92
N LEU A 2 -0.92 -11.22 -9.59
CA LEU A 2 -0.59 -9.93 -10.21
C LEU A 2 0.64 -9.33 -9.48
N SER A 3 1.50 -8.60 -10.20
CA SER A 3 2.58 -7.82 -9.57
C SER A 3 2.05 -6.54 -8.92
N GLU A 4 2.88 -5.88 -8.11
CA GLU A 4 2.56 -4.62 -7.44
C GLU A 4 2.05 -3.55 -8.43
N ASP A 5 2.84 -3.25 -9.47
CA ASP A 5 2.46 -2.30 -10.52
C ASP A 5 1.13 -2.67 -11.19
N GLN A 6 0.96 -3.95 -11.55
CA GLN A 6 -0.28 -4.41 -12.20
C GLN A 6 -1.49 -4.23 -11.30
N PHE A 7 -1.32 -4.46 -9.99
CA PHE A 7 -2.38 -4.25 -9.02
C PHE A 7 -2.73 -2.76 -8.89
N MET A 8 -1.73 -1.89 -8.75
CA MET A 8 -1.94 -0.44 -8.65
C MET A 8 -2.58 0.15 -9.91
N GLU A 9 -2.17 -0.28 -11.10
CA GLU A 9 -2.75 0.18 -12.36
C GLU A 9 -4.15 -0.38 -12.63
N THR A 10 -4.40 -1.64 -12.25
CA THR A 10 -5.66 -2.31 -12.57
C THR A 10 -6.76 -1.92 -11.60
N TYR A 11 -6.47 -2.00 -10.29
CA TYR A 11 -7.47 -1.89 -9.23
C TYR A 11 -7.49 -0.53 -8.56
N ILE A 12 -6.38 0.23 -8.61
CA ILE A 12 -6.24 1.59 -8.09
C ILE A 12 -6.73 1.69 -6.62
N PRO A 13 -5.85 1.50 -5.63
CA PRO A 13 -6.25 1.55 -4.23
C PRO A 13 -6.77 2.95 -3.86
N VAL A 14 -7.93 2.97 -3.21
CA VAL A 14 -8.67 4.17 -2.88
C VAL A 14 -8.22 4.71 -1.53
N ARG A 15 -7.80 5.98 -1.49
CA ARG A 15 -7.48 6.67 -0.24
C ARG A 15 -8.72 6.92 0.60
N LEU A 16 -8.61 6.60 1.88
CA LEU A 16 -9.63 6.91 2.88
C LEU A 16 -9.52 8.38 3.29
N GLU A 17 -10.64 8.96 3.72
CA GLU A 17 -10.71 10.38 4.08
C GLU A 17 -10.13 10.69 5.46
N CYS A 18 -9.87 9.66 6.28
CA CYS A 18 -9.09 9.79 7.51
C CYS A 18 -7.60 9.82 7.17
N GLU A 19 -7.05 11.03 7.06
CA GLU A 19 -5.64 11.42 7.18
C GLU A 19 -4.58 10.40 6.72
N GLY A 20 -4.59 10.07 5.42
CA GLY A 20 -3.44 9.45 4.77
C GLY A 20 -3.29 7.94 4.99
N GLU A 21 -4.23 7.29 5.67
CA GLU A 21 -4.28 5.85 5.80
C GLU A 21 -4.93 5.20 4.57
N TYR A 22 -4.26 4.22 3.99
CA TYR A 22 -4.81 3.37 2.93
C TYR A 22 -5.46 2.10 3.51
N MET A 23 -5.12 1.74 4.74
CA MET A 23 -5.50 0.49 5.39
C MET A 23 -6.42 0.72 6.57
N LEU A 24 -7.45 -0.11 6.66
CA LEU A 24 -8.35 -0.21 7.81
C LEU A 24 -7.98 -1.42 8.64
N SER A 25 -8.11 -1.29 9.95
CA SER A 25 -7.76 -2.35 10.89
C SER A 25 -8.79 -3.49 10.91
N THR A 26 -10.04 -3.22 10.51
CA THR A 26 -11.12 -4.20 10.55
C THR A 26 -11.84 -4.33 9.22
N TRP A 27 -12.35 -5.54 8.96
CA TRP A 27 -13.16 -5.84 7.78
C TRP A 27 -14.48 -5.06 7.78
N ASP A 28 -15.10 -4.89 8.96
CA ASP A 28 -16.35 -4.16 9.11
C ASP A 28 -16.17 -2.69 8.71
N ASP A 29 -15.10 -2.03 9.18
CA ASP A 29 -14.80 -0.65 8.79
C ASP A 29 -14.54 -0.53 7.28
N ALA A 30 -13.86 -1.52 6.68
CA ALA A 30 -13.59 -1.53 5.24
C ALA A 30 -14.85 -1.71 4.40
N VAL A 31 -15.78 -2.55 4.84
CA VAL A 31 -17.08 -2.71 4.18
C VAL A 31 -17.93 -1.47 4.37
N GLU A 32 -17.99 -0.88 5.57
CA GLU A 32 -18.75 0.34 5.82
C GLU A 32 -18.22 1.51 4.99
N ALA A 33 -16.89 1.67 4.90
CA ALA A 33 -16.27 2.69 4.06
C ALA A 33 -16.57 2.48 2.57
N ALA A 34 -16.60 1.22 2.11
CA ALA A 34 -17.00 0.89 0.75
C ALA A 34 -18.48 1.21 0.50
N GLU A 35 -19.37 0.79 1.40
CA GLU A 35 -20.81 1.06 1.29
C GLU A 35 -21.13 2.55 1.34
N ALA A 36 -20.43 3.32 2.17
CA ALA A 36 -20.54 4.78 2.22
C ALA A 36 -20.21 5.45 0.88
N ARG A 37 -19.37 4.81 0.05
CA ARG A 37 -19.03 5.25 -1.31
C ARG A 37 -19.87 4.61 -2.41
N GLY A 38 -20.85 3.77 -2.04
CA GLY A 38 -21.66 3.01 -3.00
C GLY A 38 -20.93 1.84 -3.65
N MET A 39 -19.84 1.37 -3.03
CA MET A 39 -19.08 0.20 -3.43
C MET A 39 -19.53 -1.03 -2.63
N ASN A 40 -19.29 -2.21 -3.20
CA ASN A 40 -19.62 -3.49 -2.56
C ASN A 40 -18.37 -4.09 -1.89
N LYS A 41 -18.57 -5.07 -1.00
CA LYS A 41 -17.51 -5.92 -0.41
C LYS A 41 -16.50 -6.54 -1.41
N HIS A 42 -16.84 -6.60 -2.70
CA HIS A 42 -15.91 -7.05 -3.74
C HIS A 42 -14.83 -6.02 -4.08
N HIS A 43 -14.90 -4.81 -3.53
CA HIS A 43 -13.85 -3.79 -3.65
C HIS A 43 -12.87 -3.86 -2.47
N VAL A 44 -13.11 -4.75 -1.50
CA VAL A 44 -12.29 -4.88 -0.31
C VAL A 44 -11.30 -6.03 -0.47
N TRP A 45 -10.04 -5.72 -0.18
CA TRP A 45 -8.92 -6.65 -0.19
C TRP A 45 -8.26 -6.69 1.19
N ALA A 46 -7.92 -7.88 1.66
CA ALA A 46 -7.12 -8.10 2.85
C ALA A 46 -5.63 -8.05 2.48
N ILE A 47 -4.86 -7.26 3.21
CA ILE A 47 -3.41 -7.26 3.13
C ILE A 47 -2.88 -8.34 4.08
N VAL A 48 -2.27 -9.37 3.51
CA VAL A 48 -1.67 -10.49 4.24
C VAL A 48 -0.15 -10.41 4.16
N CYS A 49 0.51 -10.68 5.29
CA CYS A 49 1.97 -10.82 5.33
C CYS A 49 2.35 -12.26 4.95
N GLY A 50 3.40 -12.41 4.14
CA GLY A 50 4.03 -13.70 3.86
C GLY A 50 4.59 -14.36 5.14
N ASP A 51 4.64 -15.68 5.18
CA ASP A 51 5.21 -16.44 6.31
C ASP A 51 6.75 -16.46 6.27
N ASP A 52 7.35 -16.48 5.08
CA ASP A 52 8.79 -16.65 4.86
C ASP A 52 9.51 -15.35 4.45
N ASP A 53 8.78 -14.38 3.88
CA ASP A 53 9.31 -13.12 3.34
C ASP A 53 8.47 -11.95 3.86
N ASP A 54 9.09 -10.78 4.10
CA ASP A 54 8.40 -9.52 4.48
C ASP A 54 7.53 -8.94 3.34
N THR A 55 7.26 -9.74 2.30
CA THR A 55 6.38 -9.41 1.18
C THR A 55 4.93 -9.39 1.64
N LEU A 56 4.24 -8.32 1.24
CA LEU A 56 2.81 -8.14 1.52
C LEU A 56 2.00 -8.49 0.28
N TYR A 57 0.94 -9.26 0.46
CA TYR A 57 0.02 -9.65 -0.60
C TYR A 57 -1.37 -9.05 -0.36
N ALA A 58 -2.02 -8.62 -1.43
CA ALA A 58 -3.43 -8.26 -1.44
C ALA A 58 -4.26 -9.47 -1.87
N ALA A 59 -5.13 -9.93 -0.98
CA ALA A 59 -6.01 -11.07 -1.17
C ALA A 59 -7.49 -10.66 -1.09
N PRO A 60 -8.36 -11.15 -1.97
CA PRO A 60 -9.72 -10.66 -2.13
C PRO A 60 -10.62 -11.24 -1.04
N GLY A 61 -11.39 -10.38 -0.39
CA GLY A 61 -12.35 -10.80 0.62
C GLY A 61 -11.75 -10.94 2.02
N PHE A 62 -12.39 -11.78 2.84
CA PHE A 62 -12.10 -11.86 4.26
C PHE A 62 -11.11 -12.99 4.56
N HIS A 63 -9.96 -12.60 5.10
CA HIS A 63 -8.91 -13.51 5.56
C HIS A 63 -8.80 -13.46 7.08
N HIS A 64 -8.46 -14.61 7.69
CA HIS A 64 -8.36 -14.75 9.15
C HIS A 64 -6.92 -14.82 9.67
N VAL A 65 -5.96 -15.11 8.81
CA VAL A 65 -4.57 -15.43 9.19
C VAL A 65 -3.64 -14.42 8.53
N ASN A 66 -2.67 -13.93 9.29
CA ASN A 66 -1.63 -12.98 8.88
C ASN A 66 -2.14 -11.70 8.21
N VAL A 67 -3.37 -11.27 8.53
CA VAL A 67 -3.94 -10.02 8.01
C VAL A 67 -3.40 -8.83 8.80
N LEU A 68 -2.76 -7.90 8.09
CA LEU A 68 -2.30 -6.62 8.65
C LEU A 68 -3.40 -5.56 8.60
N GLY A 69 -4.24 -5.61 7.56
CA GLY A 69 -5.33 -4.65 7.38
C GLY A 69 -6.12 -4.91 6.11
N PHE A 70 -7.04 -4.01 5.81
CA PHE A 70 -7.92 -4.08 4.66
C PHE A 70 -7.82 -2.80 3.84
N ILE A 71 -7.74 -2.94 2.53
CA ILE A 71 -7.75 -1.83 1.58
C ILE A 71 -8.99 -1.89 0.70
N MET A 72 -9.33 -0.75 0.13
CA MET A 72 -10.40 -0.62 -0.85
C MET A 72 -9.82 -0.27 -2.22
N THR A 73 -10.41 -0.79 -3.28
CA THR A 73 -9.99 -0.54 -4.67
C THR A 73 -11.13 0.08 -5.48
N GLU A 74 -10.81 0.82 -6.54
CA GLU A 74 -11.84 1.41 -7.43
C GLU A 74 -12.58 0.34 -8.22
N LYS A 75 -11.90 -0.76 -8.56
CA LYS A 75 -12.51 -1.90 -9.25
C LYS A 75 -12.77 -3.07 -8.29
N PRO A 76 -13.89 -3.79 -8.46
CA PRO A 76 -14.13 -5.01 -7.70
C PRO A 76 -13.31 -6.16 -8.27
N TRP A 77 -12.93 -7.11 -7.41
CA TRP A 77 -12.53 -8.44 -7.85
C TRP A 77 -13.74 -9.22 -8.38
N GLU A 78 -13.49 -10.12 -9.33
CA GLU A 78 -14.51 -10.87 -10.06
C GLU A 78 -14.73 -12.27 -9.47
N THR A 79 -13.65 -12.97 -9.13
CA THR A 79 -13.71 -14.40 -8.76
C THR A 79 -13.43 -14.68 -7.29
N GLY A 80 -12.72 -13.78 -6.60
CA GLY A 80 -12.26 -13.99 -5.22
C GLY A 80 -11.10 -14.99 -5.13
N LEU A 81 -10.46 -15.27 -6.27
CA LEU A 81 -9.27 -16.13 -6.39
C LEU A 81 -8.07 -15.34 -6.91
N GLU A 82 -8.26 -14.08 -7.27
CA GLU A 82 -7.22 -13.18 -7.73
C GLU A 82 -6.29 -12.83 -6.58
N ASP A 83 -5.03 -13.13 -6.69
CA ASP A 83 -4.00 -12.77 -5.72
C ASP A 83 -3.06 -11.72 -6.33
N ALA A 84 -2.63 -10.74 -5.53
CA ALA A 84 -1.75 -9.66 -5.98
C ALA A 84 -0.66 -9.36 -4.96
N VAL A 85 0.49 -8.88 -5.42
CA VAL A 85 1.52 -8.34 -4.54
C VAL A 85 1.17 -6.88 -4.20
N TRP A 86 1.21 -6.54 -2.91
CA TRP A 86 0.97 -5.18 -2.40
C TRP A 86 2.27 -4.42 -2.16
N MET A 87 3.29 -5.13 -1.65
CA MET A 87 4.63 -4.60 -1.44
C MET A 87 5.62 -5.74 -1.59
N GLU A 88 6.48 -5.67 -2.59
CA GLU A 88 7.62 -6.57 -2.72
C GLU A 88 8.66 -6.26 -1.62
N ASP A 89 9.27 -7.28 -1.04
CA ASP A 89 10.42 -7.08 -0.13
C ASP A 89 11.65 -6.68 -0.97
N ASP A 90 11.69 -5.43 -1.41
CA ASP A 90 12.80 -4.86 -2.20
C ASP A 90 13.99 -4.44 -1.30
N PHE A 91 14.25 -5.19 -0.22
CA PHE A 91 15.35 -4.92 0.72
C PHE A 91 16.73 -5.29 0.14
N GLU A 92 16.91 -5.15 -1.18
CA GLU A 92 18.21 -5.15 -1.87
C GLU A 92 18.67 -3.74 -2.30
N ARG A 93 18.13 -2.63 -1.74
CA ARG A 93 18.75 -1.30 -1.93
C ARG A 93 19.94 -1.08 -0.99
N GLU A 94 21.04 -1.80 -1.23
CA GLU A 94 22.38 -1.21 -1.11
C GLU A 94 22.64 -0.35 -2.36
N GLU A 95 21.95 0.78 -2.50
CA GLU A 95 22.52 1.91 -3.24
C GLU A 95 22.79 3.01 -2.22
N GLU A 96 24.06 3.04 -1.80
CA GLU A 96 24.80 4.16 -1.24
C GLU A 96 24.21 5.50 -1.71
N PHE A 97 23.21 6.02 -0.98
CA PHE A 97 22.73 7.37 -1.18
C PHE A 97 23.85 8.28 -0.70
N ASP A 98 24.63 8.79 -1.66
CA ASP A 98 25.74 9.73 -1.48
C ASP A 98 25.26 10.94 -0.67
N LEU A 99 25.41 10.86 0.66
CA LEU A 99 24.97 11.86 1.65
C LEU A 99 25.78 13.17 1.59
N ASP A 100 26.64 13.37 0.59
CA ASP A 100 27.62 14.46 0.60
C ASP A 100 27.18 15.75 -0.12
N ARG A 101 26.02 15.79 -0.80
CA ARG A 101 25.65 16.98 -1.61
C ARG A 101 24.73 18.02 -0.95
N CYS A 102 24.27 17.84 0.29
CA CYS A 102 23.42 18.85 0.94
C CYS A 102 24.16 19.83 1.87
N CYS A 103 25.46 19.64 2.13
CA CYS A 103 26.18 20.50 3.09
C CYS A 103 27.09 21.59 2.49
N ASN A 104 27.26 21.70 1.15
CA ASN A 104 28.29 22.58 0.58
C ASN A 104 27.82 23.83 -0.17
N GLU A 105 26.58 24.31 0.01
CA GLU A 105 26.11 25.59 -0.57
C GLU A 105 25.42 26.51 0.46
N MET A 106 25.91 26.59 1.70
CA MET A 106 25.47 27.62 2.67
C MET A 106 26.60 28.41 3.36
N MET A 107 27.79 28.52 2.75
CA MET A 107 28.80 29.48 3.24
C MET A 107 29.59 30.15 2.10
N GLU A 108 28.90 30.89 1.23
CA GLU A 108 29.53 32.05 0.57
C GLU A 108 28.64 33.27 0.74
N GLY A 109 28.99 34.12 1.70
CA GLY A 109 28.28 35.38 1.93
C GLY A 109 28.49 36.00 3.31
N ASN A 110 29.73 36.11 3.78
CA ASN A 110 30.04 37.07 4.85
C ASN A 110 30.68 38.32 4.22
N PRO A 111 29.95 39.45 4.10
CA PRO A 111 30.55 40.73 3.78
C PRO A 111 30.96 41.40 5.09
N ASN A 112 32.18 41.13 5.57
CA ASN A 112 32.96 42.04 6.43
C ASN A 112 34.32 41.41 6.76
N ALA A 113 35.31 41.67 5.91
CA ALA A 113 36.72 41.68 6.23
C ALA A 113 37.43 42.66 5.28
#